data_AF-A0A2G2VF45-F1
#
_entry.id   AF-A0A2G2VF45-F1
#
_cell.length_a   1.000
_cell.length_b   1.000
_cell.length_c   1.000
_cell.angle_alpha   90.00
_cell.angle_beta   90.00
_cell.angle_gamma   90.00
#
_symmetry.space_group_name_H-M   'P 1'
#
loop_
_entity.id
_entity.type
_entity.pdbx_description
1 polymer ?
#
loop_
_entity_poly.entity_id
_entity_poly.type
_entity_poly.pdbx_seq_one_letter_code
_entity_poly.pdbx_strand_id
1 'polypeptide(L)'
;MIEEVDVVLKRQHGKHKHGDVKLFVFGDSYVDTGNWPKSTSSSWKEPYGFTYPGFPSGRFSDGLVLTDFIASFLGIRSPQPYTNRKGSSQSDNYGVNFAYGGTGVFNTFVNQPNMTTQINYFQQLFEDEEQVYNKENMSSSIALVSVAGNDYATFLTKNNNNMEDLGNFTKSILSELELNLRRIHGLGVSKIGITTMEPLGCLPKMTIASSYENCSESANSFSIFHNQMLHQTIEKLNNQTGGQSFFILDLYSSFMSALDIQQNHP
;
A
#
# COMPACT_ATOMS: atom_id res chain seq x y z
N MET A 1 -7.43 21.58 -13.42
CA MET A 1 -6.77 20.46 -12.72
C MET A 1 -7.72 19.56 -11.92
N ILE A 2 -8.36 19.98 -10.80
CA ILE A 2 -9.33 19.10 -10.09
C ILE A 2 -10.57 18.81 -10.96
N GLU A 3 -11.08 19.81 -11.67
CA GLU A 3 -12.22 19.64 -12.58
C GLU A 3 -11.89 18.83 -13.85
N GLU A 4 -10.63 18.77 -14.26
CA GLU A 4 -10.23 18.06 -15.50
C GLU A 4 -10.07 16.56 -15.28
N VAL A 5 -9.62 16.14 -14.08
CA VAL A 5 -9.55 14.72 -13.70
C VAL A 5 -10.96 14.11 -13.60
N ASP A 6 -11.93 14.88 -13.07
CA ASP A 6 -13.33 14.45 -12.99
C ASP A 6 -14.02 14.29 -14.37
N VAL A 7 -13.61 15.07 -15.37
CA VAL A 7 -14.22 15.03 -16.71
C VAL A 7 -13.67 13.86 -17.55
N VAL A 8 -12.39 13.52 -17.39
CA VAL A 8 -11.77 12.41 -18.13
C VAL A 8 -12.25 11.04 -17.62
N LEU A 9 -12.49 10.90 -16.30
CA LEU A 9 -12.88 9.62 -15.69
C LEU A 9 -14.36 9.22 -15.92
N LYS A 10 -15.24 10.20 -16.20
CA LYS A 10 -16.67 9.95 -16.47
C LYS A 10 -16.97 9.15 -17.74
N ARG A 11 -16.00 9.00 -18.65
CA ARG A 11 -16.25 8.41 -19.98
C ARG A 11 -16.02 6.89 -20.09
N GLN A 12 -15.44 6.22 -19.09
CA GLN A 12 -14.92 4.84 -19.30
C GLN A 12 -15.52 3.70 -18.45
N HIS A 13 -16.40 3.94 -17.48
CA HIS A 13 -16.83 2.84 -16.59
C HIS A 13 -18.31 2.44 -16.79
N GLY A 14 -18.51 1.20 -17.23
CA GLY A 14 -19.83 0.60 -17.40
C GLY A 14 -20.53 0.31 -16.06
N LYS A 15 -21.83 0.64 -16.01
CA LYS A 15 -22.96 0.09 -15.21
C LYS A 15 -22.77 -0.47 -13.78
N HIS A 16 -21.66 -0.26 -13.07
CA HIS A 16 -21.67 -0.38 -11.61
C HIS A 16 -22.24 0.92 -11.04
N LYS A 17 -23.28 0.82 -10.20
CA LYS A 17 -23.76 2.00 -9.46
C LYS A 17 -22.57 2.50 -8.63
N HIS A 18 -22.14 3.73 -8.88
CA HIS A 18 -20.97 4.38 -8.28
C HIS A 18 -20.92 4.40 -6.73
N GLY A 19 -21.93 3.87 -6.02
CA GLY A 19 -22.03 3.85 -4.56
C GLY A 19 -21.69 2.53 -3.87
N ASP A 20 -21.42 1.44 -4.59
CA ASP A 20 -21.27 0.11 -3.96
C ASP A 20 -19.81 -0.34 -3.79
N VAL A 21 -18.83 0.35 -4.38
CA VAL A 21 -17.41 -0.01 -4.30
C VAL A 21 -16.83 0.45 -2.97
N LYS A 22 -16.10 -0.45 -2.30
CA LYS A 22 -15.36 -0.18 -1.06
C LYS A 22 -13.90 -0.52 -1.25
N LEU A 23 -13.02 0.33 -0.73
CA LEU A 23 -11.58 0.14 -0.77
C LEU A 23 -11.05 -0.09 0.64
N PHE A 24 -10.47 -1.26 0.87
CA PHE A 24 -9.74 -1.57 2.10
C PHE A 24 -8.25 -1.49 1.83
N VAL A 25 -7.51 -0.83 2.72
CA VAL A 25 -6.09 -0.55 2.47
C VAL A 25 -5.24 -1.12 3.59
N PHE A 26 -4.19 -1.84 3.22
CA PHE A 26 -3.23 -2.46 4.13
C PHE A 26 -1.83 -2.10 3.67
N GLY A 27 -0.93 -1.87 4.62
CA GLY A 27 0.46 -1.62 4.27
C GLY A 27 1.12 -0.53 5.07
N ASP A 28 1.98 0.20 4.38
CA ASP A 28 2.92 1.15 4.97
C ASP A 28 2.67 2.60 4.55
N SER A 29 3.73 3.41 4.59
CA SER A 29 3.71 4.86 4.31
C SER A 29 3.25 5.21 2.91
N TYR A 30 3.38 4.33 1.92
CA TYR A 30 2.92 4.59 0.55
C TYR A 30 1.40 4.68 0.43
N VAL A 31 0.69 4.11 1.41
CA VAL A 31 -0.76 3.99 1.40
C VAL A 31 -1.41 4.49 2.69
N ASP A 32 -0.64 4.88 3.72
CA ASP A 32 -1.14 5.44 4.98
C ASP A 32 -1.72 6.86 4.80
N THR A 33 -2.94 7.06 5.28
CA THR A 33 -3.69 8.32 5.20
C THR A 33 -3.84 9.03 6.55
N GLY A 34 -3.11 8.59 7.57
CA GLY A 34 -3.03 9.25 8.88
C GLY A 34 -3.36 8.37 10.07
N ASN A 35 -3.00 7.08 10.05
CA ASN A 35 -3.22 6.19 11.20
C ASN A 35 -2.22 6.41 12.35
N TRP A 36 -1.06 7.00 12.07
CA TRP A 36 -0.11 7.33 13.13
C TRP A 36 -0.65 8.39 14.11
N PRO A 37 -0.32 8.30 15.41
CA PRO A 37 -0.63 9.36 16.37
C PRO A 37 0.04 10.69 16.02
N LYS A 38 -0.73 11.79 16.11
CA LYS A 38 -0.25 13.16 15.88
C LYS A 38 0.94 13.57 16.74
N SER A 39 1.04 13.03 17.96
CA SER A 39 2.09 13.37 18.92
C SER A 39 3.46 12.78 18.56
N THR A 40 3.52 11.72 17.76
CA THR A 40 4.75 10.94 17.54
C THR A 40 5.21 10.87 16.09
N SER A 41 4.31 10.95 15.10
CA SER A 41 4.71 10.82 13.69
C SER A 41 5.16 12.14 13.07
N SER A 42 6.18 12.03 12.21
CA SER A 42 6.62 13.12 11.33
C SER A 42 5.57 13.50 10.30
N SER A 43 4.70 12.57 9.88
CA SER A 43 3.64 12.82 8.87
C SER A 43 2.58 13.86 9.31
N TRP A 44 2.61 14.26 10.58
CA TRP A 44 1.81 15.35 11.15
C TRP A 44 2.58 16.66 11.35
N LYS A 45 3.74 16.80 10.70
CA LYS A 45 4.59 18.00 10.72
C LYS A 45 4.92 18.45 9.31
N GLU A 46 5.21 19.73 9.12
CA GLU A 46 5.72 20.22 7.84
C GLU A 46 7.05 19.51 7.46
N PRO A 47 7.30 19.23 6.17
CA PRO A 47 6.56 19.69 4.99
C PRO A 47 5.39 18.78 4.55
N TYR A 48 5.01 17.76 5.32
CA TYR A 48 3.92 16.87 4.94
C TYR A 48 2.60 17.62 4.79
N GLY A 49 1.84 17.29 3.75
CA GLY A 49 0.58 17.93 3.40
C GLY A 49 0.66 19.35 2.82
N PHE A 50 1.86 19.88 2.53
CA PHE A 50 2.05 21.24 1.97
C PHE A 50 1.31 21.47 0.64
N THR A 51 1.41 20.54 -0.31
CA THR A 51 0.71 20.61 -1.61
C THR A 51 -0.78 20.29 -1.46
N TYR A 52 -1.12 19.29 -0.64
CA TYR A 52 -2.50 18.96 -0.30
C TYR A 52 -2.56 18.31 1.09
N PRO A 53 -3.45 18.76 2.00
CA PRO A 53 -4.46 19.81 1.86
C PRO A 53 -3.98 21.24 2.18
N GLY A 54 -2.67 21.49 2.22
CA GLY A 54 -2.06 22.76 2.69
C GLY A 54 -1.66 22.74 4.16
N PHE A 55 -1.75 21.59 4.84
CA PHE A 55 -1.35 21.36 6.22
C PHE A 55 -1.09 19.86 6.46
N PRO A 56 -0.32 19.49 7.51
CA PRO A 56 -0.04 18.08 7.78
C PRO A 56 -1.30 17.24 8.01
N SER A 57 -1.45 16.20 7.18
CA SER A 57 -2.65 15.35 7.14
C SER A 57 -2.42 13.93 7.65
N GLY A 58 -1.19 13.61 8.10
CA GLY A 58 -0.81 12.26 8.52
C GLY A 58 -0.34 11.36 7.38
N ARG A 59 -0.45 11.80 6.12
CA ARG A 59 0.14 11.17 4.93
C ARG A 59 1.66 11.36 4.92
N PHE A 60 2.40 10.34 4.51
CA PHE A 60 3.86 10.42 4.29
C PHE A 60 4.18 11.02 2.90
N SER A 61 3.48 12.09 2.54
CA SER A 61 3.65 12.86 1.31
C SER A 61 3.37 14.35 1.58
N ASP A 62 3.90 15.25 0.75
CA ASP A 62 3.49 16.65 0.74
C ASP A 62 2.04 16.80 0.22
N GLY A 63 1.47 15.75 -0.37
CA GLY A 63 0.12 15.72 -0.88
C GLY A 63 -0.58 14.38 -0.68
N LEU A 64 -1.22 13.93 -1.77
CA LEU A 64 -1.90 12.65 -1.85
C LEU A 64 -0.92 11.47 -1.84
N VAL A 65 -1.40 10.32 -1.39
CA VAL A 65 -0.69 9.03 -1.43
C VAL A 65 -1.42 8.04 -2.33
N LEU A 66 -0.85 6.85 -2.59
CA LEU A 66 -1.39 5.89 -3.57
C LEU A 66 -2.87 5.53 -3.30
N THR A 67 -3.25 5.44 -2.01
CA THR A 67 -4.64 5.23 -1.60
C THR A 67 -5.60 6.25 -2.20
N ASP A 68 -5.24 7.53 -2.19
CA ASP A 68 -6.09 8.60 -2.70
C ASP A 68 -6.27 8.49 -4.22
N PHE A 69 -5.20 8.18 -4.94
CA PHE A 69 -5.23 8.02 -6.39
C PHE A 69 -6.06 6.79 -6.81
N ILE A 70 -5.91 5.66 -6.10
CA ILE A 70 -6.72 4.46 -6.36
C ILE A 70 -8.19 4.72 -6.02
N ALA A 71 -8.49 5.38 -4.91
CA ALA A 71 -9.86 5.77 -4.56
C ALA A 71 -10.49 6.66 -5.65
N SER A 72 -9.74 7.67 -6.13
CA SER A 72 -10.18 8.55 -7.22
C SER A 72 -10.42 7.77 -8.51
N PHE A 73 -9.54 6.83 -8.87
CA PHE A 73 -9.72 5.97 -10.04
C PHE A 73 -11.00 5.12 -9.95
N LEU A 74 -11.33 4.65 -8.74
CA LEU A 74 -12.55 3.90 -8.46
C LEU A 74 -13.81 4.80 -8.35
N GLY A 75 -13.66 6.13 -8.44
CA GLY A 75 -14.76 7.08 -8.34
C GLY A 75 -15.35 7.19 -6.93
N ILE A 76 -14.57 6.89 -5.89
CA ILE A 76 -14.95 6.99 -4.48
C ILE A 76 -14.04 7.96 -3.74
N ARG A 77 -14.46 8.40 -2.54
CA ARG A 77 -13.58 9.18 -1.67
C ARG A 77 -12.50 8.28 -1.06
N SER A 78 -11.36 8.85 -0.70
CA SER A 78 -10.32 8.11 0.04
C SER A 78 -10.92 7.48 1.31
N PRO A 79 -10.64 6.19 1.56
CA PRO A 79 -10.98 5.53 2.82
C PRO A 79 -10.42 6.31 4.02
N GLN A 80 -11.17 6.32 5.12
CA GLN A 80 -10.73 6.92 6.37
C GLN A 80 -9.68 6.04 7.06
N PRO A 81 -8.70 6.61 7.77
CA PRO A 81 -7.80 5.83 8.61
C PRO A 81 -8.59 5.16 9.74
N TYR A 82 -8.28 3.89 10.01
CA TYR A 82 -8.89 3.04 11.03
C TYR A 82 -9.03 3.73 12.39
N THR A 83 -8.00 4.47 12.80
CA THR A 83 -7.97 5.20 14.08
C THR A 83 -9.04 6.30 14.22
N ASN A 84 -9.55 6.83 13.10
CA ASN A 84 -10.58 7.88 13.09
C ASN A 84 -12.01 7.34 12.88
N ARG A 85 -12.22 6.01 12.91
CA ARG A 85 -13.52 5.39 12.63
C ARG A 85 -14.60 5.67 13.69
N LYS A 86 -14.22 5.92 14.95
CA LYS A 86 -15.18 6.15 16.04
C LYS A 86 -15.88 7.50 15.88
N GLY A 87 -17.16 7.49 15.50
CA GLY A 87 -18.05 8.68 15.56
C GLY A 87 -18.66 9.14 14.24
N SER A 88 -18.45 8.44 13.12
CA SER A 88 -19.01 8.81 11.82
C SER A 88 -19.83 7.68 11.20
N SER A 89 -21.16 7.74 11.29
CA SER A 89 -22.06 6.79 10.60
C SER A 89 -21.95 6.81 9.07
N GLN A 90 -21.25 7.80 8.49
CA GLN A 90 -20.98 7.93 7.06
C GLN A 90 -19.58 7.45 6.62
N SER A 91 -18.66 7.11 7.55
CA SER A 91 -17.25 6.82 7.19
C SER A 91 -17.05 5.50 6.46
N ASP A 92 -17.99 4.57 6.60
CA ASP A 92 -17.80 3.18 6.18
C ASP A 92 -18.27 2.92 4.74
N ASN A 93 -18.83 3.94 4.08
CA ASN A 93 -19.38 3.79 2.73
C ASN A 93 -18.30 3.53 1.66
N TYR A 94 -17.06 3.98 1.89
CA TYR A 94 -15.96 3.87 0.92
C TYR A 94 -14.85 2.88 1.36
N GLY A 95 -15.04 2.20 2.49
CA GLY A 95 -14.05 1.30 3.10
C GLY A 95 -13.13 1.99 4.11
N VAL A 96 -12.08 1.27 4.54
CA VAL A 96 -11.22 1.66 5.67
C VAL A 96 -9.75 1.47 5.32
N ASN A 97 -8.91 2.41 5.75
CA ASN A 97 -7.47 2.33 5.63
C ASN A 97 -6.84 1.86 6.95
N PHE A 98 -6.19 0.70 6.93
CA PHE A 98 -5.49 0.09 8.06
C PHE A 98 -3.97 0.26 8.02
N ALA A 99 -3.43 0.92 6.99
CA ALA A 99 -2.00 1.05 6.80
C ALA A 99 -1.34 1.97 7.83
N TYR A 100 -0.08 1.68 8.19
CA TYR A 100 0.73 2.50 9.09
C TYR A 100 2.12 2.70 8.49
N GLY A 101 2.59 3.95 8.39
CA GLY A 101 3.96 4.24 7.97
C GLY A 101 5.03 3.37 8.66
N GLY A 102 5.91 2.76 7.87
CA GLY A 102 6.97 1.87 8.37
C GLY A 102 6.56 0.41 8.59
N THR A 103 5.30 0.04 8.37
CA THR A 103 4.85 -1.35 8.44
C THR A 103 5.62 -2.25 7.50
N GLY A 104 5.90 -3.47 7.97
CA GLY A 104 6.31 -4.60 7.16
C GLY A 104 5.31 -5.75 7.23
N VAL A 105 5.60 -6.82 6.51
CA VAL A 105 4.93 -8.10 6.71
C VAL A 105 5.20 -8.59 8.14
N PHE A 106 6.44 -8.44 8.62
CA PHE A 106 6.84 -8.68 10.01
C PHE A 106 7.00 -7.39 10.81
N ASN A 107 7.42 -7.52 12.07
CA ASN A 107 7.71 -6.38 12.94
C ASN A 107 8.99 -5.66 12.47
N THR A 108 8.85 -4.37 12.19
CA THR A 108 9.93 -3.50 11.72
C THR A 108 10.48 -2.65 12.88
N PHE A 109 11.27 -1.61 12.58
CA PHE A 109 11.74 -0.67 13.59
C PHE A 109 10.66 0.25 14.16
N VAL A 110 9.52 0.39 13.48
CA VAL A 110 8.42 1.16 14.02
C VAL A 110 7.60 0.29 14.98
N ASN A 111 7.17 0.88 16.10
CA ASN A 111 6.27 0.23 17.04
C ASN A 111 4.81 0.44 16.59
N GLN A 112 4.47 -0.04 15.40
CA GLN A 112 3.13 0.04 14.81
C GLN A 112 2.67 -1.33 14.31
N PRO A 113 1.36 -1.50 14.06
CA PRO A 113 0.80 -2.74 13.54
C PRO A 113 1.52 -3.26 12.29
N ASN A 114 2.04 -4.49 12.36
CA ASN A 114 2.46 -5.24 11.18
C ASN A 114 1.25 -5.63 10.32
N MET A 115 1.49 -6.12 9.10
CA MET A 115 0.41 -6.44 8.16
C MET A 115 -0.63 -7.43 8.74
N THR A 116 -0.18 -8.48 9.43
CA THR A 116 -1.08 -9.47 10.06
C THR A 116 -1.98 -8.82 11.12
N THR A 117 -1.45 -7.85 11.87
CA THR A 117 -2.22 -7.07 12.86
C THR A 117 -3.22 -6.13 12.20
N GLN A 118 -2.86 -5.49 11.09
CA GLN A 118 -3.80 -4.68 10.30
C GLN A 118 -4.97 -5.52 9.77
N ILE A 119 -4.71 -6.76 9.36
CA ILE A 119 -5.75 -7.71 8.94
C ILE A 119 -6.61 -8.15 10.12
N ASN A 120 -6.06 -8.25 11.34
CA ASN A 120 -6.88 -8.49 12.54
C ASN A 120 -7.87 -7.35 12.77
N TYR A 121 -7.47 -6.08 12.59
CA TYR A 121 -8.39 -4.94 12.66
C TYR A 121 -9.46 -4.99 11.58
N PHE A 122 -9.12 -5.46 10.38
CA PHE A 122 -10.11 -5.68 9.33
C PHE A 122 -11.10 -6.78 9.68
N GLN A 123 -10.65 -7.89 10.27
CA GLN A 123 -11.53 -8.95 10.73
C GLN A 123 -12.51 -8.46 11.80
N GLN A 124 -12.07 -7.59 12.71
CA GLN A 124 -12.92 -7.00 13.75
C GLN A 124 -14.11 -6.21 13.17
N LEU A 125 -13.99 -5.67 11.95
CA LEU A 125 -15.12 -4.99 11.28
C LEU A 125 -16.33 -5.90 11.07
N PHE A 126 -16.13 -7.21 11.00
CA PHE A 126 -17.18 -8.21 10.80
C PHE A 126 -17.70 -8.80 12.11
N GLU A 127 -16.99 -8.55 13.21
CA GLU A 127 -17.36 -9.01 14.56
C GLU A 127 -18.17 -7.93 15.32
N ASP A 128 -18.09 -6.67 14.88
CA ASP A 128 -18.91 -5.56 15.41
C ASP A 128 -20.41 -5.77 15.13
N GLU A 129 -21.23 -5.60 16.16
CA GLU A 129 -22.69 -5.91 16.16
C GLU A 129 -23.54 -5.05 15.19
N GLU A 130 -23.00 -3.94 14.65
CA GLU A 130 -23.75 -3.04 13.76
C GLU A 130 -23.91 -3.55 12.31
N GLN A 131 -23.33 -4.71 11.96
CA GLN A 131 -23.45 -5.39 10.63
C GLN A 131 -23.21 -4.49 9.39
N VAL A 132 -22.40 -3.45 9.50
CA VAL A 132 -22.07 -2.56 8.38
C VAL A 132 -21.38 -3.32 7.24
N TYR A 133 -20.61 -4.36 7.58
CA TYR A 133 -19.94 -5.24 6.63
C TYR A 133 -20.42 -6.68 6.81
N ASN A 134 -20.99 -7.25 5.75
CA ASN A 134 -21.30 -8.68 5.65
C ASN A 134 -20.77 -9.19 4.30
N LYS A 135 -20.61 -10.51 4.17
CA LYS A 135 -20.03 -11.13 2.96
C LYS A 135 -20.79 -10.76 1.68
N GLU A 136 -22.10 -10.53 1.76
CA GLU A 136 -22.93 -10.16 0.61
C GLU A 136 -22.60 -8.75 0.11
N ASN A 137 -22.36 -7.81 1.02
CA ASN A 137 -21.98 -6.42 0.75
C ASN A 137 -20.49 -6.23 0.41
N MET A 138 -19.68 -7.30 0.39
CA MET A 138 -18.24 -7.26 0.08
C MET A 138 -17.87 -7.71 -1.34
N SER A 139 -18.84 -8.23 -2.10
CA SER A 139 -18.60 -8.73 -3.45
C SER A 139 -17.98 -7.70 -4.42
N SER A 140 -18.25 -6.40 -4.23
CA SER A 140 -17.70 -5.27 -5.00
C SER A 140 -16.45 -4.64 -4.38
N SER A 141 -15.95 -5.14 -3.26
CA SER A 141 -14.82 -4.53 -2.55
C SER A 141 -13.48 -4.90 -3.15
N ILE A 142 -12.53 -3.97 -2.96
CA ILE A 142 -11.16 -4.07 -3.43
C ILE A 142 -10.25 -3.89 -2.23
N ALA A 143 -9.17 -4.67 -2.16
CA ALA A 143 -8.05 -4.39 -1.26
C ALA A 143 -6.89 -3.78 -2.03
N LEU A 144 -6.26 -2.76 -1.44
CA LEU A 144 -4.94 -2.28 -1.83
C LEU A 144 -3.94 -2.69 -0.76
N VAL A 145 -2.87 -3.37 -1.18
CA VAL A 145 -1.80 -3.84 -0.31
C VAL A 145 -0.47 -3.24 -0.75
N SER A 146 0.28 -2.67 0.18
CA SER A 146 1.64 -2.17 -0.07
C SER A 146 2.60 -2.52 1.05
N VAL A 147 3.73 -3.15 0.73
CA VAL A 147 4.84 -3.41 1.66
C VAL A 147 6.15 -3.13 0.93
N ALA A 148 6.80 -2.03 1.30
CA ALA A 148 7.82 -1.34 0.52
C ALA A 148 9.15 -1.25 1.30
N GLY A 149 9.84 -2.39 1.44
CA GLY A 149 11.23 -2.41 1.91
C GLY A 149 11.45 -2.31 3.44
N ASN A 150 10.43 -2.03 4.25
CA ASN A 150 10.62 -1.85 5.71
C ASN A 150 11.16 -3.10 6.43
N ASP A 151 10.72 -4.30 6.00
CA ASP A 151 11.26 -5.58 6.49
C ASP A 151 12.75 -5.71 6.20
N TYR A 152 13.18 -5.37 4.98
CA TYR A 152 14.58 -5.43 4.54
C TYR A 152 15.46 -4.45 5.31
N ALA A 153 15.01 -3.20 5.45
CA ALA A 153 15.72 -2.20 6.22
C ALA A 153 15.90 -2.66 7.69
N THR A 154 14.86 -3.28 8.25
CA THR A 154 14.89 -3.84 9.61
C THR A 154 15.87 -5.00 9.72
N PHE A 155 15.77 -5.95 8.80
CA PHE A 155 16.61 -7.15 8.78
C PHE A 155 18.08 -6.80 8.62
N LEU A 156 18.44 -5.98 7.63
CA LEU A 156 19.83 -5.61 7.38
C LEU A 156 20.44 -4.88 8.58
N THR A 157 19.72 -3.93 9.15
CA THR A 157 20.22 -3.18 10.31
C THR A 157 20.41 -4.08 11.54
N LYS A 158 19.49 -5.03 11.80
CA LYS A 158 19.62 -5.98 12.92
C LYS A 158 20.76 -7.00 12.73
N ASN A 159 21.12 -7.28 11.48
CA ASN A 159 22.16 -8.25 11.12
C ASN A 159 23.48 -7.57 10.72
N ASN A 160 23.75 -6.33 11.16
CA ASN A 160 24.98 -5.59 10.84
C ASN A 160 25.28 -5.51 9.33
N ASN A 161 24.23 -5.35 8.51
CA ASN A 161 24.25 -5.37 7.05
C ASN A 161 24.74 -6.69 6.43
N ASN A 162 24.70 -7.80 7.17
CA ASN A 162 24.94 -9.12 6.61
C ASN A 162 23.78 -9.51 5.67
N MET A 163 24.14 -9.97 4.47
CA MET A 163 23.21 -10.32 3.38
C MET A 163 23.11 -11.83 3.14
N GLU A 164 23.88 -12.66 3.84
CA GLU A 164 23.93 -14.12 3.65
C GLU A 164 22.54 -14.76 3.72
N ASP A 165 21.71 -14.33 4.69
CA ASP A 165 20.37 -14.85 4.93
C ASP A 165 19.25 -14.09 4.20
N LEU A 166 19.58 -13.07 3.41
CA LEU A 166 18.58 -12.18 2.80
C LEU A 166 17.65 -12.90 1.82
N GLY A 167 18.17 -13.91 1.11
CA GLY A 167 17.38 -14.75 0.21
C GLY A 167 16.35 -15.60 0.96
N ASN A 168 16.75 -16.20 2.10
CA ASN A 168 15.85 -16.98 2.96
C ASN A 168 14.81 -16.08 3.64
N PHE A 169 15.24 -14.90 4.10
CA PHE A 169 14.34 -13.91 4.68
C PHE A 169 13.33 -13.39 3.65
N THR A 170 13.73 -13.19 2.40
CA THR A 170 12.78 -12.81 1.35
C THR A 170 11.73 -13.89 1.15
N LYS A 171 12.12 -15.17 1.10
CA LYS A 171 11.17 -16.29 1.00
C LYS A 171 10.18 -16.31 2.18
N SER A 172 10.62 -16.00 3.41
CA SER A 172 9.72 -15.94 4.56
C SER A 172 8.74 -14.78 4.47
N ILE A 173 9.17 -13.60 3.99
CA ILE A 173 8.27 -12.46 3.70
C ILE A 173 7.17 -12.90 2.73
N LEU A 174 7.54 -13.50 1.58
CA LEU A 174 6.54 -13.88 0.57
C LEU A 174 5.62 -15.00 1.04
N SER A 175 6.10 -15.90 1.90
CA SER A 175 5.27 -16.96 2.49
C SER A 175 4.21 -16.39 3.43
N GLU A 176 4.59 -15.47 4.32
CA GLU A 176 3.64 -14.81 5.23
C GLU A 176 2.71 -13.85 4.47
N LEU A 177 3.22 -13.14 3.46
CA LEU A 177 2.41 -12.30 2.58
C LEU A 177 1.35 -13.12 1.83
N GLU A 178 1.69 -14.32 1.35
CA GLU A 178 0.72 -15.24 0.73
C GLU A 178 -0.42 -15.58 1.71
N LEU A 179 -0.11 -15.89 2.97
CA LEU A 179 -1.10 -16.17 4.01
C LEU A 179 -2.00 -14.95 4.28
N ASN A 180 -1.40 -13.77 4.37
CA ASN A 180 -2.12 -12.52 4.59
C ASN A 180 -3.06 -12.19 3.42
N LEU A 181 -2.62 -12.36 2.17
CA LEU A 181 -3.45 -12.18 0.98
C LEU A 181 -4.62 -13.16 0.93
N ARG A 182 -4.40 -14.44 1.26
CA ARG A 182 -5.48 -15.44 1.38
C ARG A 182 -6.49 -15.05 2.45
N ARG A 183 -6.03 -14.50 3.56
CA ARG A 183 -6.90 -14.10 4.67
C ARG A 183 -7.78 -12.91 4.28
N ILE A 184 -7.23 -11.89 3.62
CA ILE A 184 -8.01 -10.77 3.06
C ILE A 184 -9.07 -11.29 2.09
N HIS A 185 -8.70 -12.19 1.18
CA HIS A 185 -9.64 -12.79 0.22
C HIS A 185 -10.72 -13.63 0.93
N GLY A 186 -10.34 -14.44 1.93
CA GLY A 186 -11.26 -15.28 2.71
C GLY A 186 -12.27 -14.50 3.56
N LEU A 187 -11.96 -13.24 3.88
CA LEU A 187 -12.87 -12.30 4.54
C LEU A 187 -13.89 -11.67 3.57
N GLY A 188 -13.83 -11.99 2.27
CA GLY A 188 -14.84 -11.64 1.28
C GLY A 188 -14.42 -10.56 0.27
N VAL A 189 -13.17 -10.09 0.32
CA VAL A 189 -12.67 -9.12 -0.65
C VAL A 189 -12.35 -9.81 -1.97
N SER A 190 -13.04 -9.42 -3.04
CA SER A 190 -13.01 -10.14 -4.32
C SER A 190 -11.81 -9.82 -5.19
N LYS A 191 -11.26 -8.61 -5.08
CA LYS A 191 -10.09 -8.17 -5.84
C LYS A 191 -9.03 -7.57 -4.93
N ILE A 192 -7.80 -8.01 -5.05
CA ILE A 192 -6.68 -7.57 -4.23
C ILE A 192 -5.55 -7.10 -5.14
N GLY A 193 -5.30 -5.80 -5.14
CA GLY A 193 -4.14 -5.20 -5.80
C GLY A 193 -2.98 -5.11 -4.81
N ILE A 194 -1.82 -5.65 -5.17
CA ILE A 194 -0.59 -5.55 -4.39
C ILE A 194 0.52 -4.89 -5.18
N THR A 195 1.22 -3.93 -4.57
CA THR A 195 2.34 -3.26 -5.21
C THR A 195 3.58 -4.14 -5.29
N THR A 196 4.31 -4.08 -6.39
CA THR A 196 5.72 -4.48 -6.39
C THR A 196 6.52 -3.58 -5.44
N MET A 197 7.65 -4.06 -4.92
CA MET A 197 8.60 -3.24 -4.18
C MET A 197 9.26 -2.26 -5.15
N GLU A 198 9.33 -0.99 -4.76
CA GLU A 198 9.99 0.08 -5.51
C GLU A 198 11.50 -0.20 -5.69
N PRO A 199 12.19 0.49 -6.60
CA PRO A 199 13.65 0.39 -6.72
C PRO A 199 14.33 1.01 -5.49
N LEU A 200 14.62 0.19 -4.47
CA LEU A 200 15.22 0.64 -3.21
C LEU A 200 16.52 1.39 -3.43
N GLY A 201 17.32 0.98 -4.42
CA GLY A 201 18.57 1.63 -4.78
C GLY A 201 18.41 3.05 -5.32
N CYS A 202 17.21 3.45 -5.74
CA CYS A 202 16.90 4.80 -6.20
C CYS A 202 16.35 5.70 -5.08
N LEU A 203 16.08 5.17 -3.88
CA LEU A 203 15.64 6.00 -2.77
C LEU A 203 16.74 7.01 -2.41
N PRO A 204 16.40 8.25 -2.00
CA PRO A 204 17.41 9.30 -1.73
C PRO A 204 18.52 8.87 -0.77
N LYS A 205 18.20 8.02 0.21
CA LYS A 205 19.18 7.46 1.17
C LYS A 205 20.24 6.58 0.48
N MET A 206 19.89 5.87 -0.59
CA MET A 206 20.77 4.97 -1.31
C MET A 206 21.60 5.68 -2.38
N THR A 207 21.15 6.84 -2.86
CA THR A 207 21.83 7.62 -3.91
C THR A 207 22.76 8.70 -3.36
N ILE A 208 22.90 8.85 -2.03
CA ILE A 208 23.83 9.81 -1.41
C ILE A 208 25.27 9.62 -1.93
N ALA A 209 25.74 8.37 -2.03
CA ALA A 209 27.10 8.05 -2.45
C ALA A 209 27.39 8.43 -3.91
N SER A 210 26.35 8.59 -4.73
CA SER A 210 26.44 9.05 -6.13
C SER A 210 25.99 10.50 -6.29
N SER A 211 25.91 11.28 -5.22
CA SER A 211 25.40 12.65 -5.25
C SER A 211 24.01 12.77 -5.90
N TYR A 212 23.16 11.77 -5.66
CA TYR A 212 21.80 11.62 -6.19
C TYR A 212 21.71 11.36 -7.70
N GLU A 213 22.83 11.08 -8.38
CA GLU A 213 22.86 10.87 -9.83
C GLU A 213 22.52 9.44 -10.25
N ASN A 214 22.92 8.44 -9.44
CA ASN A 214 22.83 7.03 -9.84
C ASN A 214 22.16 6.18 -8.76
N CYS A 215 21.26 5.30 -9.18
CA CYS A 215 20.69 4.27 -8.32
C CYS A 215 21.73 3.20 -7.96
N SER A 216 21.63 2.66 -6.75
CA SER A 216 22.43 1.50 -6.35
C SER A 216 21.89 0.21 -7.00
N GLU A 217 22.64 -0.36 -7.94
CA GLU A 217 22.28 -1.63 -8.59
C GLU A 217 22.17 -2.79 -7.59
N SER A 218 23.08 -2.87 -6.63
CA SER A 218 23.07 -3.92 -5.60
C SER A 218 21.81 -3.85 -4.74
N ALA A 219 21.38 -2.66 -4.34
CA ALA A 219 20.12 -2.50 -3.61
C ALA A 219 18.88 -2.81 -4.48
N ASN A 220 18.90 -2.40 -5.75
CA ASN A 220 17.83 -2.70 -6.70
C ASN A 220 17.72 -4.21 -7.01
N SER A 221 18.81 -4.97 -6.93
CA SER A 221 18.79 -6.42 -7.11
C SER A 221 17.86 -7.11 -6.10
N PHE A 222 17.72 -6.56 -4.88
CA PHE A 222 16.79 -7.07 -3.87
C PHE A 222 15.34 -6.78 -4.21
N SER A 223 15.04 -5.57 -4.71
CA SER A 223 13.72 -5.24 -5.25
C SER A 223 13.33 -6.16 -6.39
N ILE A 224 14.24 -6.39 -7.34
CA ILE A 224 14.01 -7.27 -8.47
C ILE A 224 13.73 -8.71 -7.99
N PHE A 225 14.55 -9.24 -7.09
CA PHE A 225 14.38 -10.58 -6.55
C PHE A 225 13.06 -10.75 -5.78
N HIS A 226 12.71 -9.77 -4.94
CA HIS A 226 11.42 -9.74 -4.24
C HIS A 226 10.27 -9.76 -5.25
N ASN A 227 10.31 -8.89 -6.26
CA ASN A 227 9.25 -8.73 -7.24
C ASN A 227 9.07 -10.00 -8.08
N GLN A 228 10.16 -10.65 -8.49
CA GLN A 228 10.11 -11.94 -9.18
C GLN A 228 9.37 -13.01 -8.35
N MET A 229 9.69 -13.12 -7.06
CA MET A 229 9.00 -14.08 -6.19
C MET A 229 7.56 -13.66 -5.89
N LEU A 230 7.27 -12.35 -5.79
CA LEU A 230 5.91 -11.86 -5.66
C LEU A 230 5.05 -12.25 -6.87
N HIS A 231 5.56 -12.09 -8.10
CA HIS A 231 4.87 -12.54 -9.31
C HIS A 231 4.53 -14.03 -9.26
N GLN A 232 5.48 -14.87 -8.85
CA GLN A 232 5.24 -16.32 -8.68
C GLN A 232 4.19 -16.62 -7.61
N THR A 233 4.23 -15.92 -6.47
CA THR A 233 3.22 -16.05 -5.40
C THR A 233 1.82 -15.67 -5.89
N ILE A 234 1.69 -14.57 -6.64
CA ILE A 234 0.40 -14.13 -7.17
C ILE A 234 -0.14 -15.07 -8.25
N GLU A 235 0.72 -15.58 -9.13
CA GLU A 235 0.33 -16.61 -10.11
C GLU A 235 -0.18 -17.88 -9.41
N LYS A 236 0.56 -18.36 -8.41
CA LYS A 236 0.14 -19.50 -7.57
C LYS A 236 -1.21 -19.25 -6.89
N LEU A 237 -1.43 -18.07 -6.33
CA LEU A 237 -2.69 -17.71 -5.67
C LEU A 237 -3.86 -17.76 -6.65
N ASN A 238 -3.75 -17.10 -7.81
CA ASN A 238 -4.80 -17.08 -8.83
C ASN A 238 -5.11 -18.48 -9.39
N ASN A 239 -4.08 -19.32 -9.59
CA ASN A 239 -4.27 -20.72 -10.03
C ASN A 239 -5.07 -21.55 -9.02
N GLN A 240 -4.94 -21.25 -7.72
CA GLN A 240 -5.62 -22.00 -6.66
C GLN A 240 -7.02 -21.45 -6.32
N THR A 241 -7.28 -20.17 -6.56
CA THR A 241 -8.61 -19.56 -6.33
C THR A 241 -9.59 -19.78 -7.49
N GLY A 242 -9.16 -20.37 -8.60
CA GLY A 242 -10.03 -20.68 -9.76
C GLY A 242 -10.53 -19.43 -10.51
N GLY A 243 -9.93 -18.28 -10.24
CA GLY A 243 -10.30 -16.98 -10.80
C GLY A 243 -9.22 -15.92 -10.53
N GLN A 244 -9.21 -14.86 -11.32
CA GLN A 244 -8.25 -13.76 -11.21
C GLN A 244 -8.69 -12.79 -10.10
N SER A 245 -8.28 -13.09 -8.86
CA SER A 245 -8.58 -12.27 -7.68
C SER A 245 -7.40 -11.39 -7.24
N PHE A 246 -6.17 -11.78 -7.57
CA PHE A 246 -4.96 -11.10 -7.13
C PHE A 246 -4.25 -10.43 -8.31
N PHE A 247 -3.88 -9.17 -8.14
CA PHE A 247 -3.34 -8.31 -9.19
C PHE A 247 -2.06 -7.64 -8.72
N ILE A 248 -1.05 -7.61 -9.59
CA ILE A 248 0.17 -6.84 -9.36
C ILE A 248 -0.06 -5.40 -9.82
N LEU A 249 0.27 -4.44 -8.97
CA LEU A 249 0.43 -3.03 -9.30
C LEU A 249 1.94 -2.76 -9.42
N ASP A 250 2.43 -2.54 -10.63
CA ASP A 250 3.87 -2.46 -10.88
C ASP A 250 4.45 -1.08 -10.49
N LEU A 251 4.63 -0.90 -9.18
CA LEU A 251 5.22 0.28 -8.59
C LEU A 251 6.69 0.44 -8.98
N TYR A 252 7.45 -0.66 -9.11
CA TYR A 252 8.85 -0.63 -9.55
C TYR A 252 8.99 0.04 -10.92
N SER A 253 8.28 -0.46 -11.93
CA SER A 253 8.35 0.10 -13.28
C SER A 253 7.78 1.52 -13.33
N SER A 254 6.75 1.82 -12.54
CA SER A 254 6.20 3.18 -12.43
C SER A 254 7.23 4.17 -11.88
N PHE A 255 7.98 3.77 -10.84
CA PHE A 255 9.08 4.57 -10.29
C PHE A 255 10.20 4.76 -11.30
N MET A 256 10.65 3.68 -11.93
CA MET A 256 11.73 3.77 -12.93
C MET A 256 11.33 4.64 -14.11
N SER A 257 10.08 4.57 -14.57
CA SER A 257 9.53 5.43 -15.62
C SER A 257 9.49 6.90 -15.19
N ALA A 258 9.12 7.21 -13.95
CA ALA A 258 9.13 8.57 -13.44
C ALA A 258 10.55 9.14 -13.24
N LEU A 259 11.51 8.28 -12.87
CA LEU A 259 12.92 8.62 -12.73
C LEU A 259 13.66 8.69 -14.07
N ASP A 260 13.06 8.15 -15.16
CA ASP A 260 13.47 8.38 -16.54
C ASP A 260 13.14 9.82 -16.96
N ILE A 261 13.68 10.75 -16.16
CA ILE A 261 13.75 12.19 -16.40
C ILE A 261 14.50 12.33 -17.72
N GLN A 262 13.72 12.61 -18.77
CA GLN A 262 14.12 13.29 -20.00
C GLN A 262 15.64 13.53 -20.15
N GLN A 263 16.40 12.53 -20.60
CA GLN A 263 17.61 12.81 -21.38
C GLN A 263 17.28 13.34 -22.79
N ASN A 264 16.01 13.66 -23.07
CA ASN A 264 15.53 14.12 -24.37
C ASN A 264 14.56 15.30 -24.29
N HIS A 265 14.90 16.37 -23.58
CA HIS A 265 14.43 17.72 -23.95
C HIS A 265 15.59 18.71 -23.81
N PRO A 266 15.88 19.50 -24.86
CA PRO A 266 17.19 20.06 -25.22
C PRO A 266 17.77 21.10 -24.25
#